data_AF-A0A9W4CGB8-F1
#
_entry.id   AF-A0A9W4CGB8-F1
#
_cell.length_a   1.000
_cell.length_b   1.000
_cell.length_c   1.000
_cell.angle_alpha   90.00
_cell.angle_beta   90.00
_cell.angle_gamma   90.00
#
_symmetry.space_group_name_H-M   'P 1'
#
loop_
_entity.id
_entity.type
_entity.pdbx_description
1 polymer ?
#
loop_
_entity_poly.entity_id
_entity_poly.type
_entity_poly.pdbx_seq_one_letter_code
_entity_poly.pdbx_strand_id
1 'polypeptide(L)'
;MASNRYPKNWKELALAVKEAANWQCQKCGLFCIKPGEPLSDAMKSRRRAYTLQVHHWNHNPADNRLENLVPLCSSCHLACHRRSRGNISPGQLSLNLKLS
;
A
#
# COMPACT_ATOMS: atom_id res chain seq x y z
N MET A 1 -10.97 9.97 -0.40
CA MET A 1 -10.94 10.90 -1.55
C MET A 1 -10.17 10.25 -2.70
N ALA A 2 -10.87 9.75 -3.72
CA ALA A 2 -10.24 9.26 -4.96
C ALA A 2 -10.19 10.43 -5.94
N SER A 3 -9.16 11.27 -5.83
CA SER A 3 -9.04 12.51 -6.60
C SER A 3 -8.32 12.24 -7.92
N ASN A 4 -9.08 12.22 -9.03
CA ASN A 4 -8.77 12.50 -10.46
C ASN A 4 -7.44 12.02 -11.10
N ARG A 5 -6.58 11.30 -10.37
CA ARG A 5 -5.21 10.92 -10.77
C ARG A 5 -5.11 9.48 -11.26
N TYR A 6 -6.13 8.69 -10.97
CA TYR A 6 -6.22 7.30 -11.40
C TYR A 6 -7.20 7.17 -12.55
N PRO A 7 -6.95 6.27 -13.51
CA PRO A 7 -7.87 6.02 -14.60
C PRO A 7 -9.17 5.39 -14.09
N LYS A 8 -10.26 5.52 -14.85
CA LYS A 8 -11.58 4.99 -14.48
C LYS A 8 -11.56 3.48 -14.20
N ASN A 9 -10.74 2.73 -14.95
CA ASN A 9 -10.57 1.29 -14.83
C ASN A 9 -9.52 0.86 -13.78
N TRP A 10 -9.03 1.76 -12.92
CA TRP A 10 -8.01 1.44 -11.93
C TRP A 10 -8.38 0.23 -11.05
N LYS A 11 -9.65 0.07 -10.68
CA LYS A 11 -10.11 -1.07 -9.87
C LYS A 11 -9.87 -2.41 -10.57
N GLU A 12 -10.19 -2.48 -11.85
CA GLU A 12 -10.03 -3.68 -12.69
C GLU A 12 -8.55 -3.98 -12.91
N LEU A 13 -7.77 -2.95 -13.26
CA LEU A 13 -6.32 -3.08 -13.44
C LEU A 13 -5.63 -3.55 -12.15
N ALA A 14 -5.97 -2.93 -11.02
CA ALA A 14 -5.40 -3.31 -9.73
C ALA A 14 -5.84 -4.71 -9.29
N LEU A 15 -7.02 -5.18 -9.70
CA LEU A 15 -7.44 -6.55 -9.48
C LEU A 15 -6.61 -7.52 -10.34
N ALA A 16 -6.52 -7.27 -11.64
CA ALA A 16 -5.76 -8.10 -12.58
C ALA A 16 -4.28 -8.25 -12.15
N VAL A 17 -3.64 -7.16 -11.70
CA VAL A 17 -2.26 -7.20 -11.17
C VAL A 17 -2.15 -8.10 -9.92
N LYS A 18 -3.15 -8.08 -9.04
CA LYS A 18 -3.15 -8.94 -7.83
C LYS A 18 -3.42 -10.41 -8.18
N GLU A 19 -4.30 -10.66 -9.13
CA GLU A 19 -4.61 -12.01 -9.63
C GLU A 19 -3.41 -12.63 -10.33
N ALA A 20 -2.74 -11.88 -11.21
CA ALA A 20 -1.51 -12.32 -11.87
C ALA A 20 -0.38 -12.67 -10.88
N ALA A 21 -0.35 -12.02 -9.72
CA ALA A 21 0.58 -12.30 -8.64
C ALA A 21 0.10 -13.39 -7.66
N ASN A 22 -1.01 -14.07 -7.95
CA ASN A 22 -1.66 -15.04 -7.05
C ASN A 22 -1.83 -14.53 -5.61
N TRP A 23 -2.16 -13.24 -5.49
CA TRP A 23 -2.30 -12.55 -4.21
C TRP A 23 -1.05 -12.60 -3.31
N GLN A 24 0.13 -12.83 -3.90
CA GLN A 24 1.41 -12.89 -3.23
C GLN A 24 2.15 -11.55 -3.35
N CYS A 25 2.67 -11.05 -2.23
CA CYS A 25 3.53 -9.88 -2.21
C CYS A 25 4.81 -10.13 -3.02
N GLN A 26 5.05 -9.33 -4.05
CA GLN A 26 6.19 -9.50 -4.95
C GLN A 26 7.53 -9.04 -4.35
N LYS A 27 7.52 -8.48 -3.14
CA LYS A 27 8.74 -8.09 -2.42
C LYS A 27 9.17 -9.11 -1.36
N CYS A 28 8.23 -9.63 -0.57
CA CYS A 28 8.55 -10.51 0.56
C CYS A 28 7.95 -11.92 0.46
N GLY A 29 7.19 -12.23 -0.59
CA GLY A 29 6.59 -13.55 -0.80
C GLY A 29 5.38 -13.87 0.08
N LEU A 30 4.93 -12.95 0.94
CA LEU A 30 3.75 -13.16 1.80
C LEU A 30 2.47 -13.35 0.96
N PHE A 31 1.75 -14.45 1.20
CA PHE A 31 0.40 -14.63 0.69
C PHE A 31 -0.59 -13.75 1.46
N CYS A 32 -1.23 -12.84 0.73
CA CYS A 32 -2.20 -11.89 1.26
C CYS A 32 -3.63 -12.41 1.09
N ILE A 33 -4.59 -11.70 1.67
CA ILE A 33 -6.01 -12.06 1.63
C ILE A 33 -6.53 -11.99 0.20
N LYS A 34 -6.94 -13.14 -0.34
CA LYS A 34 -7.69 -13.25 -1.58
C LYS A 34 -9.21 -13.20 -1.31
N PRO A 35 -9.99 -12.41 -2.06
CA PRO A 35 -11.44 -12.37 -1.94
C PRO A 35 -12.06 -13.73 -2.19
N GLY A 36 -13.06 -14.09 -1.38
CA GLY A 36 -13.77 -15.37 -1.50
C GLY A 36 -13.08 -16.55 -0.82
N GLU A 37 -11.84 -16.42 -0.35
CA GLU A 37 -11.16 -17.49 0.38
C GLU A 37 -11.38 -17.39 1.90
N PRO A 38 -11.50 -18.54 2.60
CA PRO A 38 -11.63 -18.56 4.05
C PRO A 38 -10.35 -18.00 4.70
N LEU A 39 -10.54 -17.16 5.71
CA LEU A 39 -9.44 -16.55 6.46
C LEU A 39 -9.19 -17.29 7.76
N SER A 40 -7.92 -17.47 8.11
CA SER A 40 -7.52 -17.87 9.46
C SER A 40 -7.84 -16.74 10.45
N ASP A 41 -8.01 -17.08 11.74
CA ASP A 41 -8.31 -16.08 12.77
C ASP A 41 -7.18 -15.05 12.96
N ALA A 42 -5.93 -15.49 12.74
CA ALA A 42 -4.78 -14.59 12.67
C ALA A 42 -4.91 -13.56 11.53
N MET A 43 -5.38 -13.97 10.36
CA MET A 43 -5.62 -13.06 9.23
C MET A 43 -6.84 -12.18 9.44
N LYS A 44 -7.91 -12.69 10.08
CA LYS A 44 -9.09 -11.88 10.42
C LYS A 44 -8.72 -10.73 11.36
N SER A 45 -8.04 -11.03 12.47
CA SER A 45 -7.63 -10.04 13.47
C SER A 45 -6.62 -9.02 12.92
N ARG A 46 -5.79 -9.43 11.94
CA ARG A 46 -4.78 -8.58 11.30
C ARG A 46 -5.08 -8.28 9.84
N ARG A 47 -6.36 -8.21 9.45
CA ARG A 47 -6.78 -8.07 8.04
C ARG A 47 -6.02 -6.98 7.29
N ARG A 48 -5.83 -5.81 7.93
CA ARG A 48 -5.09 -4.69 7.35
C ARG A 48 -3.64 -5.01 6.99
N ALA A 49 -2.96 -5.87 7.76
CA ALA A 49 -1.58 -6.26 7.49
C ALA A 49 -1.47 -7.22 6.29
N TYR A 50 -2.51 -8.04 6.09
CA TYR A 50 -2.60 -9.00 4.99
C TYR A 50 -3.36 -8.48 3.76
N THR A 51 -3.68 -7.19 3.70
CA THR A 51 -4.25 -6.58 2.50
C THR A 51 -3.15 -6.39 1.46
N LEU A 52 -3.40 -6.87 0.23
CA LEU A 52 -2.52 -6.63 -0.92
C LEU A 52 -2.90 -5.32 -1.62
N GLN A 53 -1.91 -4.45 -1.79
CA GLN A 53 -2.02 -3.13 -2.41
C GLN A 53 -1.16 -3.09 -3.67
N VAL A 54 -1.55 -2.32 -4.69
CA VAL A 54 -0.70 -2.08 -5.87
C VAL A 54 0.04 -0.76 -5.66
N HIS A 55 1.36 -0.81 -5.83
CA HIS A 55 2.27 0.34 -5.73
C HIS A 55 2.80 0.70 -7.13
N HIS A 56 3.01 2.00 -7.36
CA HIS A 56 3.69 2.51 -8.53
C HIS A 56 5.18 2.70 -8.20
N TRP A 57 6.09 2.00 -8.89
CA TRP A 57 7.54 2.11 -8.64
C TRP A 57 8.04 3.55 -8.75
N ASN A 58 7.57 4.30 -9.75
CA ASN A 58 7.91 5.70 -9.96
C ASN A 58 7.08 6.69 -9.11
N HIS A 59 6.20 6.20 -8.23
CA HIS A 59 5.31 7.02 -7.40
C HIS A 59 4.34 7.93 -8.17
N ASN A 60 4.22 7.77 -9.49
CA ASN A 60 3.30 8.51 -10.33
C ASN A 60 1.99 7.71 -10.54
N PRO A 61 0.87 8.11 -9.92
CA PRO A 61 -0.41 7.40 -10.04
C PRO A 61 -1.01 7.42 -11.47
N ALA A 62 -0.53 8.31 -12.34
CA ALA A 62 -0.98 8.38 -13.73
C ALA A 62 -0.28 7.35 -14.65
N ASP A 63 0.90 6.84 -14.25
CA ASP A 63 1.67 5.87 -15.05
C ASP A 63 1.27 4.43 -14.71
N ASN A 64 0.30 3.91 -15.47
CA ASN A 64 -0.31 2.61 -15.20
C ASN A 64 0.23 1.48 -16.09
N ARG A 65 1.43 1.65 -16.66
CA ARG A 65 2.12 0.55 -17.36
C ARG A 65 2.39 -0.58 -16.40
N LEU A 66 2.19 -1.83 -16.83
CA LEU A 66 2.32 -3.01 -15.96
C LEU A 66 3.70 -3.12 -15.30
N GLU A 67 4.77 -2.77 -16.02
CA GLU A 67 6.15 -2.72 -15.51
C GLU A 67 6.35 -1.74 -14.33
N ASN A 68 5.48 -0.74 -14.20
CA ASN A 68 5.51 0.23 -13.10
C ASN A 68 4.62 -0.19 -11.91
N LEU A 69 3.77 -1.20 -12.07
CA LEU A 69 2.83 -1.65 -11.04
C LEU A 69 3.38 -2.88 -10.31
N VAL A 70 3.40 -2.83 -8.99
CA VAL A 70 3.84 -3.96 -8.16
C VAL A 70 2.86 -4.23 -7.01
N PRO A 71 2.34 -5.46 -6.85
CA PRO A 71 1.51 -5.81 -5.71
C PRO A 71 2.35 -6.11 -4.47
N LEU A 72 2.08 -5.38 -3.38
CA LEU A 72 2.81 -5.41 -2.12
C LEU A 72 1.87 -5.56 -0.92
N CYS A 73 2.30 -6.29 0.10
CA CYS A 73 1.60 -6.29 1.39
C CYS A 73 1.70 -4.91 2.05
N SER A 74 0.78 -4.58 2.97
CA SER A 74 0.72 -3.27 3.62
C SER A 74 2.04 -2.82 4.24
N SER A 75 2.81 -3.74 4.83
CA SER A 75 4.13 -3.45 5.39
C SER A 75 5.15 -3.07 4.31
N CYS A 76 5.24 -3.86 3.24
CA CYS A 76 6.13 -3.59 2.12
C CYS A 76 5.75 -2.31 1.38
N HIS A 77 4.45 -2.09 1.16
CA HIS A 77 3.91 -0.88 0.54
C HIS A 77 4.30 0.37 1.35
N LEU A 78 4.11 0.34 2.68
CA LEU A 78 4.51 1.44 3.55
C LEU A 78 6.02 1.67 3.56
N ALA A 79 6.82 0.60 3.50
CA ALA A 79 8.28 0.71 3.43
C ALA A 79 8.77 1.43 2.16
N CYS A 80 8.09 1.23 1.02
CA CYS A 80 8.37 1.99 -0.20
C CYS A 80 8.07 3.48 -0.02
N HIS A 81 6.93 3.83 0.58
CA HIS A 81 6.58 5.22 0.87
C HIS A 81 7.46 5.88 1.94
N ARG A 82 7.98 5.13 2.92
CA ARG A 82 8.77 5.70 4.03
C ARG A 82 10.02 6.45 3.58
N ARG A 83 10.58 6.17 2.39
CA ARG A 83 11.70 6.94 1.82
C ARG A 83 11.32 8.37 1.40
N SER A 84 10.03 8.74 1.46
CA SER A 84 9.53 10.09 1.14
C SER A 84 9.28 11.00 2.35
N ARG A 85 9.41 10.50 3.60
CA ARG A 85 9.33 11.37 4.79
C ARG A 85 10.68 12.04 5.01
N GLY A 86 10.83 13.24 4.47
CA GLY A 86 11.95 14.14 4.79
C GLY A 86 12.03 14.43 6.29
N ASN A 87 13.17 14.99 6.72
CA ASN A 87 13.43 15.34 8.11
C ASN A 87 12.27 16.13 8.73
N ILE A 88 12.02 15.87 10.01
CA ILE A 88 11.15 16.69 10.86
C ILE A 88 11.65 18.13 10.80
N SER A 89 10.80 19.08 10.35
CA SER A 89 11.16 20.50 10.33
C SER A 89 11.44 20.99 11.76
N PRO A 90 12.47 21.85 11.97
CA PRO A 90 12.70 22.48 13.26
C PRO A 90 11.42 23.12 13.81
N GLY A 91 11.06 22.81 15.06
CA GLY A 91 9.85 23.31 15.73
C GLY A 91 8.65 22.35 15.75
N GLN A 92 8.64 21.28 14.94
CA GLN A 92 7.54 20.30 14.94
C GLN A 92 7.47 19.43 16.20
N LEU A 93 8.52 19.45 17.04
CA LEU A 93 8.61 18.73 18.31
C LEU A 93 8.51 19.65 19.55
N SER A 94 8.20 20.94 19.37
CA SER A 94 8.12 21.88 20.48
C SER A 94 6.81 21.70 21.25
N LEU A 95 6.90 21.19 22.48
CA LEU A 95 5.78 21.16 23.42
C LEU A 95 5.70 22.50 24.16
N ASN A 96 4.67 23.29 23.88
CA ASN A 96 4.34 24.48 24.67
C ASN A 96 3.68 24.05 25.99
N LEU A 97 4.50 23.66 26.97
CA LEU A 97 4.05 23.48 28.34
C LEU A 97 3.87 24.87 28.97
N LYS A 98 2.63 25.36 29.02
CA LYS A 98 2.28 26.47 29.92
C LYS A 98 2.32 25.92 31.33
N LEU A 99 3.42 26.17 32.02
CA LEU A 99 3.51 25.98 33.46
C LEU A 99 2.73 27.14 34.10
N SER A 100 1.58 26.82 34.70
CA SER A 100 0.76 27.72 35.52
C SER A 100 1.19 27.65 36.97
#